data_AF-A0A653C9A4-F1
#
_entry.id   AF-A0A653C9A4-F1
#
_cell.length_a   1.000
_cell.length_b   1.000
_cell.length_c   1.000
_cell.angle_alpha   90.00
_cell.angle_beta   90.00
_cell.angle_gamma   90.00
#
_symmetry.space_group_name_H-M   'P 1'
#
loop_
_entity.id
_entity.type
_entity.pdbx_description
1 polymer ?
#
loop_
_entity_poly.entity_id
_entity_poly.type
_entity_poly.pdbx_seq_one_letter_code
_entity_poly.pdbx_strand_id
1 'polypeptide(L)'
;MWQFYGIYILINFILKTDSSCITCNSANGRGDEFTTTPPPPCDDDNLIGFLAKIQVLNPEDIVQLPMNDIDVLCRDLDDVLKNSGRYLKNCTASNTDLYTNLLKGIRVLNLECCCAESKFYAKLSKYYPCLHDLRHDFEGCDGPPDWNEEPDNTKVCKDFKNIVDCYYFKSAKVCGLIAAKTVKELAIKVIASTLCNTICHGLNSNPYVSDPMPEKYVVIGKAPNIEIDTKWIFILIAVLFLLGNYQ
;
A
#
# COMPACT_ATOMS: atom_id res chain seq x y z
N MET A 1 -45.11 20.22 -12.47
CA MET A 1 -45.08 19.60 -11.13
C MET A 1 -44.01 18.49 -11.08
N TRP A 2 -42.77 18.80 -11.48
CA TRP A 2 -41.67 17.82 -11.67
C TRP A 2 -40.31 18.38 -11.19
N GLN A 3 -40.30 19.23 -10.15
CA GLN A 3 -39.07 19.86 -9.65
C GLN A 3 -38.63 19.45 -8.24
N PHE A 4 -39.30 18.49 -7.58
CA PHE A 4 -39.00 18.14 -6.19
C PHE A 4 -38.43 16.74 -5.96
N TYR A 5 -38.32 15.88 -6.98
CA TYR A 5 -37.72 14.55 -6.83
C TYR A 5 -36.17 14.53 -6.86
N GLY A 6 -35.53 15.58 -7.40
CA GLY A 6 -34.06 15.68 -7.45
C GLY A 6 -33.39 16.00 -6.12
N ILE A 7 -34.11 16.63 -5.18
CA ILE A 7 -33.54 17.07 -3.89
C ILE A 7 -33.54 15.92 -2.87
N TYR A 8 -34.51 15.00 -2.93
CA TYR A 8 -34.58 13.86 -2.01
C TYR A 8 -33.50 12.79 -2.24
N ILE A 9 -32.99 12.70 -3.48
CA ILE A 9 -31.85 11.83 -3.80
C ILE A 9 -30.53 12.48 -3.35
N LEU A 10 -30.40 13.82 -3.44
CA LEU A 10 -29.23 14.53 -2.91
C LEU A 10 -29.15 14.49 -1.38
N ILE A 11 -30.28 14.56 -0.66
CA ILE A 11 -30.27 14.52 0.82
C ILE A 11 -29.91 13.11 1.35
N ASN A 12 -30.30 12.03 0.66
CA ASN A 12 -29.85 10.68 1.04
C ASN A 12 -28.39 10.39 0.63
N PHE A 13 -27.83 11.12 -0.34
CA PHE A 13 -26.42 11.00 -0.72
C PHE A 13 -25.49 11.76 0.25
N ILE A 14 -26.01 12.78 0.94
CA ILE A 14 -25.26 13.60 1.91
C ILE A 14 -25.22 12.96 3.32
N LEU A 15 -26.03 11.94 3.62
CA LEU A 15 -26.08 11.30 4.94
C LEU A 15 -25.36 9.94 5.05
N LYS A 16 -24.54 9.57 4.05
CA LYS A 16 -23.70 8.36 4.12
C LYS A 16 -22.20 8.68 4.18
N THR A 17 -21.85 9.72 4.92
CA THR A 17 -20.50 9.89 5.45
C THR A 17 -20.46 9.31 6.85
N ASP A 18 -20.38 7.98 6.96
CA ASP A 18 -19.93 7.38 8.21
C ASP A 18 -18.43 7.66 8.34
N SER A 19 -18.18 8.80 8.98
CA SER A 19 -16.91 9.22 9.50
C SER A 19 -16.28 8.11 10.33
N SER A 20 -15.20 7.52 9.82
CA SER A 20 -14.16 6.97 10.69
C SER A 20 -12.80 6.97 10.00
N CYS A 21 -12.43 8.11 9.43
CA CYS A 21 -11.06 8.46 9.10
C CYS A 21 -10.38 9.00 10.36
N ILE A 22 -9.97 8.10 11.26
CA ILE A 22 -9.24 8.45 12.50
C ILE A 22 -7.76 8.15 12.26
N THR A 23 -6.93 9.19 12.37
CA THR A 23 -5.46 9.09 12.41
C THR A 23 -5.01 8.46 13.74
N CYS A 24 -3.71 8.20 13.93
CA CYS A 24 -3.14 7.52 15.11
C CYS A 24 -3.45 8.16 16.49
N ASN A 25 -4.30 9.18 16.56
CA ASN A 25 -4.85 9.71 17.80
C ASN A 25 -6.22 9.07 18.10
N SER A 26 -6.21 7.98 18.86
CA SER A 26 -7.35 7.65 19.73
C SER A 26 -6.87 6.87 20.95
N ALA A 27 -6.46 7.63 21.96
CA ALA A 27 -6.69 7.30 23.36
C ALA A 27 -6.63 8.61 24.17
N ASN A 28 -7.72 9.39 24.14
CA ASN A 28 -8.04 10.28 25.25
C ASN A 28 -9.55 10.49 25.27
N GLY A 29 -10.22 9.58 25.97
CA GLY A 29 -11.62 9.72 26.32
C GLY A 29 -11.83 10.97 27.18
N ARG A 30 -12.80 11.79 26.77
CA ARG A 30 -13.42 12.81 27.60
C ARG A 30 -14.12 12.09 28.76
N GLY A 31 -13.90 12.58 29.97
CA GLY A 31 -14.42 11.98 31.20
C GLY A 31 -15.95 11.97 31.22
N ASP A 32 -16.50 10.77 31.41
CA ASP A 32 -17.73 10.53 32.13
C ASP A 32 -17.43 9.41 33.13
N GLU A 33 -17.66 9.72 34.41
CA GLU A 33 -17.45 8.85 35.55
C GLU A 33 -18.51 7.75 35.56
N PHE A 34 -18.16 6.56 35.07
CA PHE A 34 -18.93 5.34 35.26
C PHE A 34 -17.98 4.24 35.72
N THR A 35 -18.26 3.69 36.90
CA THR A 35 -17.52 2.58 37.52
C THR A 35 -17.63 1.33 36.64
N THR A 36 -16.65 1.10 35.78
CA THR A 36 -16.46 -0.17 35.09
C THR A 36 -15.02 -0.62 35.24
N THR A 37 -14.85 -1.88 35.66
CA THR A 37 -13.59 -2.59 35.55
C THR A 37 -13.03 -2.42 34.13
N PRO A 38 -11.72 -2.14 33.97
CA PRO A 38 -11.12 -2.00 32.65
C PRO A 38 -11.41 -3.26 31.82
N PRO A 39 -11.70 -3.11 30.51
CA PRO A 39 -11.93 -4.25 29.64
C PRO A 39 -10.74 -5.23 29.69
N PRO A 40 -10.98 -6.54 29.56
CA PRO A 40 -9.89 -7.52 29.54
C PRO A 40 -8.92 -7.24 28.38
N PRO A 41 -7.67 -7.72 28.44
CA PRO A 41 -6.77 -7.70 27.29
C PRO A 41 -7.42 -8.33 26.06
N CYS A 42 -7.09 -7.82 24.88
CA CYS A 42 -7.52 -8.46 23.64
C CYS A 42 -6.88 -9.85 23.50
N ASP A 43 -7.62 -10.76 22.89
CA ASP A 43 -7.19 -12.11 22.57
C ASP A 43 -6.59 -12.13 21.15
N ASP A 44 -5.31 -12.51 21.08
CA ASP A 44 -4.50 -12.50 19.88
C ASP A 44 -5.09 -13.41 18.78
N ASP A 45 -5.73 -14.52 19.14
CA ASP A 45 -6.33 -15.44 18.16
C ASP A 45 -7.43 -14.75 17.35
N ASN A 46 -8.20 -13.87 17.99
CA ASN A 46 -9.21 -13.06 17.30
C ASN A 46 -8.56 -12.02 16.37
N LEU A 47 -7.48 -11.37 16.83
CA LEU A 47 -6.76 -10.36 16.04
C LEU A 47 -6.09 -10.98 14.81
N ILE A 48 -5.40 -12.11 14.99
CA ILE A 48 -4.81 -12.92 13.92
C ILE A 48 -5.90 -13.37 12.95
N GLY A 49 -7.06 -13.80 13.44
CA GLY A 49 -8.19 -14.18 12.61
C GLY A 49 -8.67 -13.06 11.67
N PHE A 50 -8.61 -11.79 12.10
CA PHE A 50 -8.93 -10.66 11.22
C PHE A 50 -7.85 -10.43 10.15
N LEU A 51 -6.58 -10.50 10.53
CA LEU A 51 -5.45 -10.26 9.63
C LEU A 51 -5.28 -11.38 8.59
N ALA A 52 -5.52 -12.62 8.97
CA ALA A 52 -5.41 -13.80 8.11
C ALA A 52 -6.38 -13.74 6.92
N LYS A 53 -7.56 -13.11 7.07
CA LYS A 53 -8.54 -12.93 5.98
C LYS A 53 -7.96 -12.19 4.78
N ILE A 54 -7.01 -11.29 5.02
CA ILE A 54 -6.34 -10.48 4.00
C ILE A 54 -4.84 -10.82 3.91
N GLN A 55 -4.42 -11.96 4.48
CA GLN A 55 -3.05 -12.49 4.41
C GLN A 55 -1.98 -11.49 4.89
N VAL A 56 -2.27 -10.74 5.95
CA VAL A 56 -1.32 -9.79 6.54
C VAL A 56 -0.61 -10.44 7.73
N LEU A 57 0.71 -10.56 7.66
CA LEU A 57 1.58 -11.03 8.73
C LEU A 57 2.57 -9.95 9.18
N ASN A 58 2.96 -9.05 8.27
CA ASN A 58 3.92 -7.98 8.52
C ASN A 58 3.49 -6.64 7.85
N PRO A 59 4.18 -5.52 8.13
CA PRO A 59 3.87 -4.24 7.49
C PRO A 59 4.02 -4.25 5.97
N GLU A 60 4.96 -5.04 5.43
CA GLU A 60 5.23 -5.14 3.99
C GLU A 60 4.06 -5.75 3.23
N ASP A 61 3.39 -6.77 3.79
CA ASP A 61 2.21 -7.40 3.21
C ASP A 61 1.12 -6.33 2.95
N ILE A 62 0.93 -5.41 3.90
CA ILE A 62 -0.05 -4.32 3.79
C ILE A 62 0.32 -3.38 2.64
N VAL A 63 1.61 -3.08 2.43
CA VAL A 63 2.09 -2.23 1.33
C VAL A 63 1.80 -2.88 -0.03
N GLN A 64 1.85 -4.21 -0.11
CA GLN A 64 1.66 -4.97 -1.35
C GLN A 64 0.20 -5.23 -1.70
N LEU A 65 -0.71 -5.22 -0.73
CA LEU A 65 -2.15 -5.40 -0.94
C LEU A 65 -2.73 -4.65 -2.16
N PRO A 66 -2.51 -3.33 -2.34
CA PRO A 66 -3.10 -2.56 -3.44
C PRO A 66 -2.47 -2.81 -4.81
N MET A 67 -1.46 -3.68 -4.90
CA MET A 67 -0.87 -4.13 -6.16
C MET A 67 -1.65 -5.33 -6.74
N ASN A 68 -2.55 -5.92 -5.96
CA ASN A 68 -3.58 -6.85 -6.43
C ASN A 68 -4.87 -6.09 -6.74
N ASP A 69 -5.98 -6.79 -7.00
CA ASP A 69 -7.26 -6.17 -7.36
C ASP A 69 -7.76 -5.20 -6.26
N ILE A 70 -7.66 -3.89 -6.55
CA ILE A 70 -7.98 -2.83 -5.60
C ILE A 70 -9.48 -2.77 -5.25
N ASP A 71 -10.36 -3.15 -6.18
CA ASP A 71 -11.81 -3.13 -5.94
C ASP A 71 -12.24 -4.29 -5.02
N VAL A 72 -11.60 -5.46 -5.17
CA VAL A 72 -11.77 -6.59 -4.25
C VAL A 72 -11.18 -6.24 -2.89
N LEU A 73 -9.96 -5.72 -2.88
CA LEU A 73 -9.24 -5.31 -1.67
C LEU A 73 -10.08 -4.39 -0.80
N CYS A 74 -10.67 -3.34 -1.36
CA CYS A 74 -11.40 -2.35 -0.56
C CYS A 74 -12.60 -2.94 0.18
N ARG A 75 -13.29 -3.93 -0.41
CA ARG A 75 -14.38 -4.63 0.29
C ARG A 75 -13.86 -5.47 1.45
N ASP A 76 -12.74 -6.15 1.25
CA ASP A 76 -12.14 -7.02 2.27
C ASP A 76 -11.56 -6.19 3.43
N LEU A 77 -10.92 -5.05 3.12
CA LEU A 77 -10.43 -4.11 4.14
C LEU A 77 -11.58 -3.55 4.99
N ASP A 78 -12.70 -3.16 4.37
CA ASP A 78 -13.86 -2.65 5.09
C ASP A 78 -14.47 -3.72 6.02
N ASP A 79 -14.56 -4.99 5.59
CA ASP A 79 -15.03 -6.08 6.46
C ASP A 79 -14.09 -6.30 7.66
N VAL A 80 -12.78 -6.37 7.41
CA VAL A 80 -11.75 -6.54 8.44
C VAL A 80 -11.80 -5.39 9.44
N LEU A 81 -11.82 -4.14 8.97
CA LEU A 81 -11.84 -2.95 9.84
C LEU A 81 -13.14 -2.83 10.64
N LYS A 82 -14.29 -3.17 10.04
CA LYS A 82 -15.58 -3.15 10.74
C LYS A 82 -15.65 -4.20 11.84
N ASN A 83 -15.19 -5.41 11.57
CA ASN A 83 -15.24 -6.52 12.53
C ASN A 83 -14.21 -6.34 13.66
N SER A 84 -12.96 -6.02 13.31
CA SER A 84 -11.91 -5.71 14.30
C SER A 84 -12.27 -4.48 15.13
N GLY A 85 -12.81 -3.42 14.52
CA GLY A 85 -13.25 -2.22 15.23
C GLY A 85 -14.41 -2.48 16.20
N ARG A 86 -15.27 -3.48 15.95
CA ARG A 86 -16.29 -3.92 16.92
C ARG A 86 -15.65 -4.71 18.06
N TYR A 87 -14.71 -5.57 17.75
CA TYR A 87 -13.99 -6.39 18.73
C TYR A 87 -13.17 -5.53 19.70
N LEU A 88 -12.38 -4.58 19.18
CA LEU A 88 -11.54 -3.66 19.95
C LEU A 88 -12.31 -2.71 20.89
N LYS A 89 -13.63 -2.59 20.75
CA LYS A 89 -14.46 -1.85 21.73
C LYS A 89 -14.68 -2.59 23.04
N ASN A 90 -14.46 -3.91 23.05
CA ASN A 90 -14.76 -4.80 24.16
C ASN A 90 -13.50 -5.31 24.88
N CYS A 91 -12.31 -4.91 24.43
CA CYS A 91 -11.03 -5.31 25.00
C CYS A 91 -10.03 -4.15 25.03
N THR A 92 -8.97 -4.29 25.82
CA THR A 92 -7.89 -3.32 25.92
C THR A 92 -6.69 -3.83 25.13
N ALA A 93 -6.35 -3.16 24.03
CA ALA A 93 -5.16 -3.48 23.25
C ALA A 93 -3.91 -2.77 23.78
N SER A 94 -2.76 -3.44 23.76
CA SER A 94 -1.48 -2.77 24.01
C SER A 94 -1.07 -1.92 22.80
N ASN A 95 -0.48 -0.75 23.03
CA ASN A 95 0.11 0.05 21.94
C ASN A 95 1.37 -0.58 21.33
N THR A 96 1.91 -1.61 21.96
CA THR A 96 3.05 -2.41 21.47
C THR A 96 2.61 -3.72 20.82
N ASP A 97 1.31 -4.02 20.79
CA ASP A 97 0.80 -5.26 20.21
C ASP A 97 0.96 -5.24 18.68
N LEU A 98 1.61 -6.27 18.14
CA LEU A 98 1.89 -6.42 16.71
C LEU A 98 0.60 -6.37 15.91
N TYR A 99 -0.40 -7.15 16.29
CA TYR A 99 -1.61 -7.32 15.50
C TYR A 99 -2.46 -6.05 15.47
N THR A 100 -2.57 -5.36 16.60
CA THR A 100 -3.21 -4.04 16.70
C THR A 100 -2.47 -3.01 15.86
N ASN A 101 -1.15 -3.04 15.83
CA ASN A 101 -0.33 -2.15 15.01
C ASN A 101 -0.51 -2.44 13.50
N LEU A 102 -0.62 -3.69 13.08
CA LEU A 102 -0.94 -4.06 11.70
C LEU A 102 -2.35 -3.57 11.29
N LEU A 103 -3.34 -3.66 12.18
CA LEU A 103 -4.68 -3.09 11.95
C LEU A 103 -4.65 -1.57 11.74
N LYS A 104 -3.73 -0.83 12.38
CA LYS A 104 -3.52 0.60 12.10
C LYS A 104 -2.96 0.82 10.69
N GLY A 105 -2.01 -0.01 10.26
CA GLY A 105 -1.51 -0.06 8.88
C GLY A 105 -2.61 -0.26 7.85
N ILE A 106 -3.47 -1.26 8.09
CA ILE A 106 -4.63 -1.56 7.24
C ILE A 106 -5.60 -0.39 7.18
N ARG A 107 -5.83 0.28 8.31
CA ARG A 107 -6.68 1.48 8.34
C ARG A 107 -6.11 2.59 7.46
N VAL A 108 -4.82 2.87 7.55
CA VAL A 108 -4.16 3.88 6.70
C VAL A 108 -4.25 3.49 5.23
N LEU A 109 -4.02 2.21 4.90
CA LEU A 109 -4.19 1.72 3.53
C LEU A 109 -5.62 1.96 3.02
N ASN A 110 -6.65 1.60 3.79
CA ASN A 110 -8.04 1.81 3.40
C ASN A 110 -8.35 3.30 3.15
N LEU A 111 -7.80 4.20 3.97
CA LEU A 111 -7.97 5.64 3.81
C LEU A 111 -7.33 6.16 2.52
N GLU A 112 -6.13 5.69 2.21
CA GLU A 112 -5.38 6.13 1.04
C GLU A 112 -5.89 5.50 -0.26
N CYS A 113 -6.37 4.26 -0.24
CA CYS A 113 -6.66 3.49 -1.45
C CYS A 113 -8.15 3.30 -1.75
N CYS A 114 -9.04 3.33 -0.75
CA CYS A 114 -10.43 2.88 -0.91
C CYS A 114 -11.49 3.98 -0.77
N CYS A 115 -11.12 5.15 -0.25
CA CYS A 115 -12.05 6.26 -0.16
C CYS A 115 -12.34 6.85 -1.54
N ALA A 116 -13.63 7.02 -1.89
CA ALA A 116 -14.10 7.44 -3.22
C ALA A 116 -13.51 8.78 -3.72
N GLU A 117 -13.05 9.65 -2.82
CA GLU A 117 -12.41 10.93 -3.13
C GLU A 117 -10.90 10.95 -2.88
N SER A 118 -10.29 9.77 -2.66
CA SER A 118 -8.87 9.70 -2.39
C SER A 118 -8.06 10.17 -3.59
N LYS A 119 -7.42 11.33 -3.42
CA LYS A 119 -6.41 11.84 -4.36
C LYS A 119 -5.26 10.84 -4.52
N PHE A 120 -4.98 10.06 -3.48
CA PHE A 120 -3.94 9.06 -3.50
C PHE A 120 -4.33 7.86 -4.36
N TYR A 121 -5.57 7.36 -4.25
CA TYR A 121 -6.10 6.33 -5.14
C TYR A 121 -6.00 6.75 -6.61
N ALA A 122 -6.44 7.97 -6.94
CA ALA A 122 -6.35 8.49 -8.31
C ALA A 122 -4.90 8.65 -8.82
N LYS A 123 -3.93 8.79 -7.92
CA LYS A 123 -2.49 8.83 -8.24
C LYS A 123 -1.95 7.41 -8.47
N LEU A 124 -2.31 6.47 -7.60
CA LEU A 124 -1.86 5.07 -7.65
C LEU A 124 -2.47 4.30 -8.83
N SER A 125 -3.76 4.50 -9.11
CA SER A 125 -4.51 3.77 -10.16
C SER A 125 -3.95 3.95 -11.56
N LYS A 126 -3.28 5.09 -11.83
CA LYS A 126 -2.57 5.35 -13.10
C LYS A 126 -1.43 4.38 -13.36
N TYR A 127 -0.84 3.84 -12.30
CA TYR A 127 0.32 2.95 -12.35
C TYR A 127 -0.04 1.51 -12.01
N TYR A 128 -1.30 1.27 -11.64
CA TYR A 128 -1.78 -0.01 -11.17
C TYR A 128 -1.44 -1.18 -12.12
N PRO A 129 -1.65 -1.11 -13.44
CA PRO A 129 -1.28 -2.21 -14.33
C PRO A 129 0.20 -2.59 -14.25
N CYS A 130 1.10 -1.60 -14.20
CA CYS A 130 2.54 -1.86 -14.09
C CYS A 130 2.92 -2.40 -12.70
N LEU A 131 2.35 -1.82 -11.64
CA LEU A 131 2.63 -2.25 -10.28
C LEU A 131 2.10 -3.66 -9.99
N HIS A 132 0.99 -4.03 -10.63
CA HIS A 132 0.44 -5.37 -10.56
C HIS A 132 1.39 -6.42 -11.15
N ASP A 133 2.00 -6.13 -12.30
CA ASP A 133 3.00 -6.99 -12.94
C ASP A 133 4.28 -7.06 -12.10
N LEU A 134 4.63 -5.97 -11.40
CA LEU A 134 5.80 -5.88 -10.54
C LEU A 134 5.63 -6.54 -9.16
N ARG A 135 4.42 -6.98 -8.78
CA ARG A 135 4.12 -7.39 -7.40
C ARG A 135 5.09 -8.45 -6.84
N HIS A 136 5.43 -9.45 -7.65
CA HIS A 136 6.32 -10.55 -7.24
C HIS A 136 7.78 -10.10 -7.11
N ASP A 137 8.18 -9.04 -7.82
CA ASP A 137 9.52 -8.49 -7.66
C ASP A 137 9.67 -7.84 -6.27
N PHE A 138 8.59 -7.44 -5.60
CA PHE A 138 8.68 -6.86 -4.25
C PHE A 138 8.93 -7.88 -3.14
N GLU A 139 8.86 -9.18 -3.41
CA GLU A 139 9.20 -10.26 -2.46
C GLU A 139 10.65 -10.17 -1.94
N GLY A 140 11.51 -9.34 -2.54
CA GLY A 140 12.86 -9.06 -2.02
C GLY A 140 12.96 -7.81 -1.13
N CYS A 141 11.84 -7.15 -0.81
CA CYS A 141 11.79 -5.93 0.01
C CYS A 141 11.28 -6.22 1.43
N ASP A 142 11.62 -7.39 1.97
CA ASP A 142 11.16 -7.83 3.28
C ASP A 142 11.82 -7.06 4.43
N GLY A 143 11.05 -6.86 5.49
CA GLY A 143 11.54 -6.35 6.75
C GLY A 143 12.01 -7.44 7.71
N PRO A 144 12.55 -7.05 8.88
CA PRO A 144 12.80 -8.01 9.95
C PRO A 144 11.47 -8.63 10.42
N PRO A 145 11.46 -9.92 10.83
CA PRO A 145 10.25 -10.58 11.30
C PRO A 145 9.67 -9.91 12.57
N ASP A 146 10.53 -9.36 13.43
CA ASP A 146 10.17 -8.93 14.79
C ASP A 146 10.20 -7.40 14.96
N TRP A 147 9.52 -6.67 14.07
CA TRP A 147 9.47 -5.20 14.07
C TRP A 147 9.20 -4.56 15.43
N ASN A 148 8.24 -5.10 16.17
CA ASN A 148 7.78 -4.51 17.45
C ASN A 148 8.60 -4.99 18.65
N GLU A 149 9.46 -6.00 18.48
CA GLU A 149 10.31 -6.53 19.54
C GLU A 149 11.72 -5.93 19.51
N GLU A 150 12.10 -5.26 18.42
CA GLU A 150 13.41 -4.61 18.30
C GLU A 150 13.49 -3.35 19.17
N PRO A 151 14.29 -3.34 20.25
CA PRO A 151 14.42 -2.18 21.13
C PRO A 151 15.25 -1.05 20.50
N ASP A 152 16.11 -1.32 19.51
CA ASP A 152 16.93 -0.31 18.86
C ASP A 152 16.16 0.41 17.74
N ASN A 153 15.58 1.56 18.08
CA ASN A 153 14.93 2.46 17.13
C ASN A 153 15.83 2.85 15.94
N THR A 154 17.15 2.90 16.11
CA THR A 154 18.08 3.20 15.00
C THR A 154 18.06 2.08 13.97
N LYS A 155 18.05 0.83 14.43
CA LYS A 155 17.97 -0.35 13.58
C LYS A 155 16.60 -0.42 12.90
N VAL A 156 15.51 -0.25 13.64
CA VAL A 156 14.15 -0.16 13.07
C VAL A 156 14.07 0.89 11.97
N CYS A 157 14.58 2.10 12.20
CA CYS A 157 14.54 3.16 11.20
C CYS A 157 15.44 2.89 9.97
N LYS A 158 16.57 2.19 10.16
CA LYS A 158 17.43 1.75 9.06
C LYS A 158 16.71 0.73 8.19
N ASP A 159 16.09 -0.27 8.81
CA ASP A 159 15.37 -1.33 8.10
C ASP A 159 14.14 -0.75 7.37
N PHE A 160 13.38 0.12 8.04
CA PHE A 160 12.29 0.88 7.41
C PHE A 160 12.78 1.66 6.19
N LYS A 161 13.90 2.39 6.31
CA LYS A 161 14.47 3.10 5.17
C LYS A 161 14.85 2.15 4.02
N ASN A 162 15.49 1.02 4.31
CA ASN A 162 15.91 0.05 3.31
C ASN A 162 14.72 -0.50 2.52
N ILE A 163 13.61 -0.77 3.19
CA ILE A 163 12.40 -1.34 2.58
C ILE A 163 11.74 -0.32 1.66
N VAL A 164 11.49 0.90 2.14
CA VAL A 164 10.87 1.93 1.30
C VAL A 164 11.77 2.34 0.12
N ASP A 165 13.10 2.27 0.29
CA ASP A 165 14.07 2.47 -0.80
C ASP A 165 14.07 1.29 -1.78
N CYS A 166 13.86 0.05 -1.32
CA CYS A 166 13.72 -1.13 -2.16
C CYS A 166 12.48 -1.04 -3.07
N TYR A 167 11.30 -0.74 -2.49
CA TYR A 167 10.08 -0.49 -3.25
C TYR A 167 10.27 0.61 -4.29
N TYR A 168 10.93 1.70 -3.89
CA TYR A 168 11.24 2.82 -4.77
C TYR A 168 12.14 2.38 -5.94
N PHE A 169 13.23 1.67 -5.67
CA PHE A 169 14.19 1.27 -6.69
C PHE A 169 13.56 0.34 -7.73
N LYS A 170 12.87 -0.72 -7.28
CA LYS A 170 12.18 -1.67 -8.17
C LYS A 170 11.11 -0.98 -9.00
N SER A 171 10.28 -0.15 -8.37
CA SER A 171 9.28 0.64 -9.09
C SER A 171 9.91 1.62 -10.10
N ALA A 172 11.03 2.25 -9.76
CA ALA A 172 11.67 3.22 -10.65
C ALA A 172 12.25 2.56 -11.90
N LYS A 173 12.78 1.34 -11.75
CA LYS A 173 13.35 0.55 -12.84
C LYS A 173 12.30 0.02 -13.82
N VAL A 174 11.07 -0.24 -13.37
CA VAL A 174 10.05 -0.90 -14.18
C VAL A 174 8.87 0.02 -14.51
N CYS A 175 8.40 0.82 -13.54
CA CYS A 175 7.21 1.67 -13.63
C CYS A 175 7.52 3.18 -13.58
N GLY A 176 8.78 3.57 -13.57
CA GLY A 176 9.20 4.98 -13.63
C GLY A 176 9.24 5.68 -12.27
N LEU A 177 9.84 6.87 -12.25
CA LEU A 177 10.14 7.62 -11.03
C LEU A 177 8.88 8.13 -10.33
N ILE A 178 7.82 8.47 -11.07
CA ILE A 178 6.57 8.95 -10.47
C ILE A 178 5.82 7.80 -9.80
N ALA A 179 5.75 6.63 -10.43
CA ALA A 179 5.21 5.42 -9.80
C ALA A 179 6.01 5.08 -8.54
N ALA A 180 7.34 5.08 -8.63
CA ALA A 180 8.23 4.83 -7.50
C ALA A 180 8.00 5.76 -6.32
N LYS A 181 7.85 7.07 -6.57
CA LYS A 181 7.51 8.05 -5.53
C LYS A 181 6.15 7.75 -4.90
N THR A 182 5.19 7.29 -5.69
CA THR A 182 3.84 6.97 -5.22
C THR A 182 3.85 5.74 -4.31
N VAL A 183 4.49 4.65 -4.73
CA VAL A 183 4.63 3.43 -3.91
C VAL A 183 5.41 3.73 -2.65
N LYS A 184 6.51 4.50 -2.74
CA LYS A 184 7.29 4.89 -1.56
C LYS A 184 6.46 5.70 -0.57
N GLU A 185 5.67 6.67 -1.06
CA GLU A 185 4.78 7.46 -0.20
C GLU A 185 3.76 6.57 0.52
N LEU A 186 3.16 5.60 -0.18
CA LEU A 186 2.27 4.62 0.44
C LEU A 186 2.99 3.81 1.53
N ALA A 187 4.14 3.23 1.17
CA ALA A 187 4.92 2.39 2.08
C ALA A 187 5.32 3.14 3.35
N ILE A 188 5.74 4.41 3.22
CA ILE A 188 6.03 5.27 4.37
C ILE A 188 4.78 5.45 5.25
N LYS A 189 3.63 5.78 4.66
CA LYS A 189 2.39 6.01 5.44
C LYS A 189 1.94 4.76 6.17
N VAL A 190 1.93 3.61 5.49
CA VAL A 190 1.50 2.32 6.04
C VAL A 190 2.46 1.88 7.14
N ILE A 191 3.75 1.69 6.84
CA ILE A 191 4.71 1.14 7.80
C ILE A 191 4.85 2.08 9.01
N ALA A 192 4.92 3.40 8.81
CA ALA A 192 5.01 4.33 9.94
C ALA A 192 3.81 4.25 10.90
N SER A 193 2.62 3.92 10.39
CA SER A 193 1.44 3.74 11.24
C SER A 193 1.44 2.43 12.03
N THR A 194 2.19 1.43 11.58
CA THR A 194 2.44 0.19 12.35
C THR A 194 3.50 0.41 13.44
N LEU A 195 4.46 1.32 13.22
CA LEU A 195 5.56 1.62 14.17
C LEU A 195 5.21 2.76 15.12
N CYS A 196 4.10 2.64 15.86
CA CYS A 196 3.54 3.72 16.69
C CYS A 196 4.49 4.36 17.73
N ASN A 197 5.55 3.66 18.14
CA ASN A 197 6.49 4.12 19.18
C ASN A 197 7.84 4.60 18.62
N THR A 198 8.03 4.57 17.30
CA THR A 198 9.32 4.85 16.66
C THR A 198 9.16 5.96 15.62
N ILE A 199 9.91 7.05 15.80
CA ILE A 199 9.91 8.19 14.86
C ILE A 199 11.17 8.11 14.01
N CYS A 200 11.00 7.90 12.71
CA CYS A 200 12.09 7.81 11.74
C CYS A 200 12.17 9.07 10.86
N HIS A 201 13.35 9.68 10.81
CA HIS A 201 13.62 10.85 9.99
C HIS A 201 14.27 10.48 8.65
N GLY A 202 14.14 11.34 7.63
CA GLY A 202 14.85 11.18 6.35
C GLY A 202 14.25 10.16 5.36
N LEU A 203 13.10 9.55 5.67
CA LEU A 203 12.43 8.57 4.81
C LEU A 203 11.99 9.15 3.45
N ASN A 204 11.66 10.45 3.41
CA ASN A 204 11.21 11.13 2.19
C ASN A 204 12.32 11.38 1.16
N SER A 205 13.59 11.15 1.53
CA SER A 205 14.71 11.27 0.59
C SER A 205 14.69 10.10 -0.40
N ASN A 206 14.67 10.39 -1.70
CA ASN A 206 14.68 9.34 -2.73
C ASN A 206 16.12 8.98 -3.09
N PRO A 207 16.48 7.68 -3.11
CA PRO A 207 17.79 7.28 -3.60
C PRO A 207 17.92 7.58 -5.10
N TYR A 208 19.15 7.82 -5.55
CA TYR A 208 19.43 7.95 -6.98
C TYR A 208 19.24 6.60 -7.68
N VAL A 209 18.56 6.61 -8.82
CA VAL A 209 18.35 5.43 -9.67
C VAL A 209 18.96 5.72 -11.02
N SER A 210 19.98 4.96 -11.41
CA SER A 210 20.51 4.98 -12.78
C SER A 210 19.45 4.47 -13.74
N ASP A 211 19.37 5.02 -14.95
CA ASP A 211 18.51 4.51 -16.04
C ASP A 211 17.09 4.07 -15.60
N PRO A 212 16.27 4.98 -15.02
CA PRO A 212 14.90 4.65 -14.65
C PRO A 212 14.02 4.46 -15.89
N MET A 213 12.93 3.71 -15.76
CA MET A 213 11.94 3.56 -16.83
C MET A 213 11.39 4.95 -17.22
N PRO A 214 11.44 5.33 -18.51
CA PRO A 214 10.89 6.62 -18.92
C PRO A 214 9.36 6.67 -18.76
N GLU A 215 8.87 7.74 -18.12
CA GLU A 215 7.45 7.92 -17.76
C GLU A 215 6.46 7.73 -18.94
N LYS A 216 6.89 8.09 -20.15
CA LYS A 216 6.08 7.99 -21.37
C LYS A 216 5.65 6.55 -21.72
N TYR A 217 6.35 5.54 -21.23
CA TYR A 217 6.06 4.13 -21.48
C TYR A 217 5.12 3.49 -20.44
N VAL A 218 4.85 4.19 -19.34
CA VAL A 218 4.12 3.62 -18.20
C VAL A 218 2.64 4.02 -18.23
N VAL A 219 2.35 5.27 -18.62
CA VAL A 219 0.97 5.81 -18.66
C VAL A 219 0.20 5.34 -19.89
N ILE A 220 0.94 4.98 -20.95
CA ILE A 220 0.38 4.40 -22.17
C ILE A 220 0.70 2.92 -22.02
N GLY A 221 -0.30 2.06 -21.77
CA GLY A 221 -0.13 0.59 -21.70
C GLY A 221 0.28 -0.03 -23.04
N LYS A 222 1.28 0.53 -23.71
CA LYS A 222 1.87 0.12 -24.96
C LYS A 222 3.37 0.13 -24.76
N ALA A 223 3.95 -1.07 -24.78
CA ALA A 223 5.37 -1.21 -25.06
C ALA A 223 5.70 -0.40 -26.33
N PRO A 224 6.89 0.22 -26.42
CA PRO A 224 7.32 0.79 -27.69
C PRO A 224 7.19 -0.30 -28.76
N ASN A 225 6.63 0.05 -29.91
CA ASN A 225 7.02 -0.65 -31.12
C ASN A 225 8.53 -0.48 -31.17
N ILE A 226 9.27 -1.56 -30.84
CA ILE A 226 10.66 -1.65 -31.17
C ILE A 226 10.63 -1.54 -32.70
N GLU A 227 10.92 -0.36 -33.23
CA GLU A 227 11.37 -0.22 -34.61
C GLU A 227 12.68 -1.00 -34.62
N ILE A 228 12.58 -2.31 -34.83
CA ILE A 228 13.72 -3.09 -35.21
C ILE A 228 14.15 -2.45 -36.51
N ASP A 229 15.25 -1.70 -36.48
CA ASP A 229 15.79 -1.05 -37.65
C ASP A 229 15.97 -2.14 -38.71
N THR A 230 15.05 -2.12 -39.67
CA THR A 230 14.89 -3.19 -40.65
C THR A 230 16.17 -3.37 -41.45
N LYS A 231 17.05 -2.35 -41.50
CA LYS A 231 18.40 -2.45 -42.06
C LYS A 231 19.23 -3.55 -41.41
N TRP A 232 19.18 -3.72 -40.09
CA TRP A 232 19.91 -4.79 -39.42
C TRP A 232 19.34 -6.17 -39.72
N ILE A 233 18.02 -6.29 -39.86
CA ILE A 233 17.38 -7.53 -40.32
C ILE A 233 17.83 -7.87 -41.75
N PHE A 234 17.83 -6.90 -42.67
CA PHE A 234 18.30 -7.11 -44.05
C PHE A 234 19.78 -7.49 -44.10
N ILE A 235 20.63 -6.90 -43.27
CA ILE A 235 22.05 -7.28 -43.15
C ILE A 235 22.17 -8.73 -42.64
N LEU A 236 21.41 -9.11 -41.62
CA LEU A 236 21.43 -10.47 -41.06
C LEU A 236 20.96 -11.51 -42.08
N ILE A 237 19.89 -11.22 -42.82
CA ILE A 237 19.38 -12.08 -43.90
C ILE A 237 20.40 -12.19 -45.04
N ALA A 238 21.03 -11.08 -45.44
CA ALA A 238 22.04 -11.09 -46.50
C ALA A 238 23.29 -11.89 -46.10
N VAL A 239 23.75 -11.76 -44.85
CA VAL A 239 24.87 -12.56 -44.33
C VAL A 239 24.53 -14.04 -44.29
N LEU A 240 23.32 -14.41 -43.85
CA LEU A 240 22.86 -15.81 -43.85
C LEU A 240 22.75 -16.39 -45.27
N PHE A 241 22.28 -15.60 -46.25
CA PHE A 241 22.24 -16.02 -47.66
C PHE A 241 23.64 -16.20 -48.27
N LEU A 242 24.59 -15.32 -47.93
CA LEU A 242 25.96 -15.43 -48.42
C LEU A 242 26.72 -16.62 -47.80
N LEU A 243 26.48 -16.91 -46.52
CA LEU A 243 27.07 -18.07 -45.84
C LEU A 243 26.43 -19.40 -46.29
N GLY A 244 25.13 -19.42 -46.58
CA GLY A 244 24.42 -20.62 -47.03
C GLY A 244 24.72 -21.06 -48.47
N ASN A 245 25.26 -20.17 -49.31
CA ASN A 245 25.68 -20.51 -50.68
C ASN A 245 27.18 -20.87 -50.78
N TYR A 246 27.87 -21.01 -49.64
CA TYR A 246 29.29 -21.36 -49.58
C TYR A 246 29.53 -22.84 -49.16
N GLN A 247 28.53 -23.71 -49.36
CA GLN A 247 28.63 -25.17 -49.28
C GLN A 247 28.25 -25.78 -50.63
#